data_AF-A0A1M3CPM8-F1
#
_entry.id   AF-A0A1M3CPM8-F1
#
_cell.length_a   1.000
_cell.length_b   1.000
_cell.length_c   1.000
_cell.angle_alpha   90.00
_cell.angle_beta   90.00
_cell.angle_gamma   90.00
#
_symmetry.space_group_name_H-M   'P 1'
#
loop_
_entity.id
_entity.type
_entity.pdbx_description
1 polymer ?
#
loop_
_entity_poly.entity_id
_entity_poly.type
_entity_poly.pdbx_seq_one_letter_code
_entity_poly.pdbx_strand_id
1 'polypeptide(L)'
;MKDEFNNLYWHDAILESFYLDRSNPGHQDTVKLLIEWPEGKKTYLEFFDCYELQMEMNFGIVANESILTAECITESEEIEDVREKWQKMGVDLKDLKCFFINTNSTNSILKIFALNFRMQNFE
;
A
#
# COMPACT_ATOMS: atom_id res chain seq x y z
N MET A 1 0.09 7.33 12.55
CA MET A 1 0.33 6.43 11.40
C MET A 1 -0.94 5.79 10.85
N LYS A 2 -1.68 4.93 11.57
CA LYS A 2 -2.99 4.43 11.10
C LYS A 2 -3.93 5.59 10.74
N ASP A 3 -4.11 6.51 11.68
CA ASP A 3 -4.95 7.68 11.48
C ASP A 3 -4.42 8.61 10.39
N GLU A 4 -3.09 8.72 10.23
CA GLU A 4 -2.48 9.54 9.18
C GLU A 4 -2.82 9.00 7.79
N PHE A 5 -2.78 7.67 7.59
CA PHE A 5 -3.17 7.06 6.33
C PHE A 5 -4.67 7.16 6.10
N ASN A 6 -5.47 6.81 7.11
CA ASN A 6 -6.93 6.75 6.99
C ASN A 6 -7.57 8.13 6.79
N ASN A 7 -6.90 9.21 7.22
CA ASN A 7 -7.38 10.59 7.07
C ASN A 7 -6.98 11.25 5.74
N LEU A 8 -6.27 10.56 4.84
CA LEU A 8 -6.00 11.07 3.50
C LEU A 8 -7.28 11.15 2.67
N TYR A 9 -7.32 12.07 1.71
CA TYR A 9 -8.46 12.27 0.80
C TYR A 9 -8.50 11.20 -0.30
N TRP A 10 -8.82 9.97 0.09
CA TRP A 10 -8.81 8.81 -0.81
C TRP A 10 -9.92 8.85 -1.87
N HIS A 11 -11.07 9.43 -1.54
CA HIS A 11 -12.16 9.57 -2.50
C HIS A 11 -11.70 10.43 -3.68
N ASP A 12 -11.87 9.91 -4.90
CA ASP A 12 -11.41 10.51 -6.16
C ASP A 12 -9.89 10.62 -6.36
N ALA A 13 -9.06 10.13 -5.43
CA ALA A 13 -7.62 10.07 -5.66
C ALA A 13 -7.32 9.05 -6.79
N ILE A 14 -6.41 9.39 -7.70
CA ILE A 14 -6.06 8.57 -8.86
C ILE A 14 -4.74 7.85 -8.58
N LEU A 15 -4.76 6.53 -8.70
CA LEU A 15 -3.54 5.72 -8.72
C LEU A 15 -2.95 5.73 -10.13
N GLU A 16 -1.84 6.43 -10.33
CA GLU A 16 -1.20 6.53 -11.64
C GLU A 16 -0.20 5.42 -11.92
N SER A 17 0.58 5.04 -10.91
CA SER A 17 1.61 4.02 -11.05
C SER A 17 1.98 3.40 -9.72
N PHE A 18 2.52 2.19 -9.80
CA PHE A 18 3.11 1.48 -8.68
C PHE A 18 4.55 1.09 -9.03
N TYR A 19 5.43 1.12 -8.03
CA TYR A 19 6.82 0.70 -8.15
C TYR A 19 7.15 -0.24 -7.00
N LEU A 20 7.81 -1.34 -7.33
CA LEU A 20 8.37 -2.28 -6.37
C LEU A 20 9.88 -2.19 -6.44
N ASP A 21 10.53 -1.87 -5.32
CA ASP A 21 11.98 -1.88 -5.21
C ASP A 21 12.41 -2.96 -4.24
N ARG A 22 13.16 -3.93 -4.79
CA ARG A 22 13.81 -5.03 -4.07
C ARG A 22 15.29 -5.13 -4.44
N SER A 23 15.91 -3.99 -4.77
CA SER A 23 17.30 -3.94 -5.22
C SER A 23 18.30 -4.39 -4.15
N ASN A 24 17.93 -4.32 -2.87
CA ASN A 24 18.70 -4.84 -1.74
C ASN A 24 17.78 -5.55 -0.72
N PRO A 25 17.39 -6.82 -0.95
CA PRO A 25 16.42 -7.51 -0.11
C PRO A 25 16.81 -7.55 1.38
N GLY A 26 15.86 -7.30 2.27
CA GLY A 26 16.06 -7.17 3.72
C GLY A 26 16.49 -5.76 4.17
N HIS A 27 16.88 -4.88 3.24
CA HIS A 27 17.26 -3.50 3.51
C HIS A 27 16.45 -2.50 2.68
N GLN A 28 16.02 -2.92 1.50
CA GLN A 28 15.28 -2.14 0.51
C GLN A 28 14.22 -3.06 -0.08
N ASP A 29 13.16 -3.23 0.69
CA ASP A 29 11.89 -3.81 0.25
C ASP A 29 10.84 -2.70 0.42
N THR A 30 10.59 -1.96 -0.68
CA THR A 30 9.67 -0.82 -0.67
C THR A 30 8.64 -0.91 -1.78
N VAL A 31 7.45 -0.42 -1.49
CA VAL A 31 6.38 -0.22 -2.47
C VAL A 31 6.11 1.27 -2.56
N LYS A 32 6.10 1.84 -3.77
CA LYS A 32 5.76 3.25 -4.00
C LYS A 32 4.55 3.34 -4.89
N LEU A 33 3.58 4.18 -4.50
CA LEU A 33 2.43 4.51 -5.32
C LEU A 33 2.52 5.98 -5.70
N LEU A 34 2.33 6.30 -6.98
CA LEU A 34 2.11 7.67 -7.41
C LEU A 34 0.61 7.96 -7.37
N ILE A 35 0.24 8.86 -6.47
CA ILE A 35 -1.15 9.28 -6.28
C ILE A 35 -1.30 10.72 -6.76
N GLU A 36 -2.28 10.95 -7.63
CA GLU A 36 -2.81 12.28 -7.91
C GLU A 36 -4.03 12.52 -7.01
N TRP A 37 -3.95 13.52 -6.13
CA TRP A 37 -5.02 13.89 -5.22
C TRP A 37 -6.11 14.71 -5.93
N PRO A 38 -7.32 14.83 -5.37
CA PRO A 38 -8.42 15.60 -5.99
C PRO A 38 -8.09 17.06 -6.31
N GLU A 39 -7.11 17.64 -5.62
CA GLU A 39 -6.56 18.98 -5.86
C GLU A 39 -5.59 19.08 -7.06
N GLY A 40 -5.32 17.96 -7.75
CA GLY A 40 -4.38 17.84 -8.87
C GLY A 40 -2.91 17.72 -8.44
N LYS A 41 -2.62 17.77 -7.13
CA LYS A 41 -1.26 17.57 -6.61
C LYS A 41 -0.88 16.09 -6.70
N LYS A 42 0.34 15.82 -7.14
CA LYS A 42 0.91 14.47 -7.17
C LYS A 42 1.87 14.25 -6.00
N THR A 43 1.81 13.07 -5.40
CA THR A 43 2.76 12.65 -4.36
C THR A 43 3.08 11.17 -4.49
N TYR A 44 4.29 10.80 -4.10
CA TYR A 44 4.61 9.41 -3.83
C TYR A 44 4.18 9.03 -2.42
N LEU A 45 3.48 7.91 -2.32
CA LEU A 45 3.23 7.19 -1.09
C LEU A 45 4.18 6.00 -1.04
N GLU A 46 5.21 6.08 -0.19
CA GLU A 46 6.21 5.02 -0.05
C GLU A 46 5.94 4.22 1.23
N PHE A 47 5.73 2.93 1.05
CA PHE A 47 5.71 1.93 2.12
C PHE A 47 7.11 1.32 2.24
N PHE A 48 7.59 1.23 3.47
CA PHE A 48 8.92 0.70 3.77
C PHE A 48 8.86 -0.25 4.96
N ASP A 49 9.92 -1.06 5.08
CA ASP A 49 9.89 -2.28 5.90
C ASP A 49 8.73 -3.19 5.48
N CYS A 50 8.65 -3.47 4.17
CA CYS A 50 7.62 -4.33 3.58
C CYS A 50 7.97 -5.81 3.76
N TYR A 51 7.01 -6.59 4.25
CA TYR A 51 7.17 -8.02 4.52
C TYR A 51 6.33 -8.90 3.59
N GLU A 52 5.25 -8.36 3.04
CA GLU A 52 4.44 -9.05 2.04
C GLU A 52 3.69 -8.03 1.16
N LEU A 53 3.54 -8.37 -0.13
CA LEU A 53 2.73 -7.63 -1.08
C LEU A 53 1.80 -8.61 -1.79
N GLN A 54 0.50 -8.38 -1.69
CA GLN A 54 -0.52 -9.13 -2.42
C GLN A 54 -1.24 -8.19 -3.38
N MET A 55 -1.38 -8.61 -4.64
CA MET A 55 -1.98 -7.80 -5.69
C MET A 55 -2.93 -8.66 -6.54
N GLU A 56 -4.19 -8.24 -6.59
CA GLU A 56 -5.20 -8.78 -7.49
C GLU A 56 -5.54 -7.67 -8.50
N MET A 57 -4.93 -7.73 -9.69
CA MET A 57 -5.00 -6.64 -10.66
C MET A 57 -5.85 -7.03 -11.87
N ASN A 58 -6.91 -6.27 -12.11
CA ASN A 58 -7.73 -6.42 -13.31
C ASN A 58 -7.35 -5.34 -14.34
N PHE A 59 -7.40 -5.70 -15.63
CA PHE A 59 -7.04 -4.81 -16.73
C PHE A 59 -8.10 -4.89 -17.85
N GLY A 60 -8.08 -3.93 -18.77
CA GLY A 60 -8.91 -3.96 -19.99
C GLY A 60 -10.02 -2.91 -20.04
N ILE A 61 -10.04 -1.97 -19.09
CA ILE A 61 -10.94 -0.81 -19.11
C ILE A 61 -10.12 0.44 -19.47
N VAL A 62 -10.70 1.32 -20.29
CA VAL A 62 -10.12 2.63 -20.61
C VAL A 62 -10.72 3.66 -19.66
N ALA A 63 -10.09 3.85 -18.51
CA ALA A 63 -10.48 4.82 -17.49
C ALA A 63 -9.28 5.23 -16.63
N ASN A 64 -9.38 6.38 -15.97
CA ASN A 64 -8.49 6.67 -14.85
C ASN A 64 -8.82 5.72 -13.70
N GLU A 65 -7.79 5.27 -12.99
CA GLU A 65 -7.97 4.33 -11.89
C GLU A 65 -8.10 5.12 -10.57
N SER A 66 -9.32 5.53 -10.23
CA SER A 66 -9.57 6.18 -8.94
C SER A 66 -9.59 5.16 -7.80
N ILE A 67 -9.30 5.60 -6.58
CA ILE A 67 -9.35 4.78 -5.37
C ILE A 67 -10.81 4.75 -4.87
N LEU A 68 -11.36 3.55 -4.77
CA LEU A 68 -12.68 3.31 -4.20
C LEU A 68 -12.60 3.35 -2.67
N THR A 69 -11.65 2.62 -2.12
CA THR A 69 -11.42 2.52 -0.67
C THR A 69 -9.93 2.36 -0.41
N ALA A 70 -9.42 3.02 0.63
CA ALA A 70 -8.11 2.72 1.18
C ALA A 70 -8.17 2.76 2.71
N GLU A 71 -7.50 1.81 3.34
CA GLU A 71 -7.49 1.68 4.80
C GLU A 71 -6.16 1.08 5.30
N CYS A 72 -5.65 1.62 6.40
CA CYS A 72 -4.62 0.99 7.22
C CYS A 72 -5.30 0.11 8.29
N ILE A 73 -5.20 -1.20 8.08
CA ILE A 73 -5.71 -2.24 8.98
C ILE A 73 -4.57 -2.66 9.91
N THR A 74 -4.86 -2.74 11.21
CA THR A 74 -3.87 -3.10 12.26
C THR A 74 -4.10 -4.48 12.86
N GLU A 75 -5.29 -5.03 12.67
CA GLU A 75 -5.74 -6.31 13.21
C GLU A 75 -6.62 -7.01 12.17
N SER A 76 -6.20 -8.19 11.73
CA SER A 76 -6.97 -9.10 10.87
C SER A 76 -6.32 -10.48 10.88
N GLU A 77 -7.06 -11.53 10.50
CA GLU A 77 -6.51 -12.89 10.34
C GLU A 77 -5.35 -12.91 9.34
N GLU A 78 -5.47 -12.16 8.24
CA GLU A 78 -4.41 -12.03 7.22
C GLU A 78 -3.11 -11.42 7.78
N ILE A 79 -3.21 -10.46 8.72
CA ILE A 79 -2.03 -9.89 9.38
C ILE A 79 -1.38 -10.93 10.29
N GLU A 80 -2.17 -11.73 11.00
CA GLU A 80 -1.65 -12.82 11.85
C GLU A 80 -0.97 -13.90 11.01
N ASP A 81 -1.53 -14.29 9.87
CA ASP A 81 -0.91 -15.25 8.96
C ASP A 81 0.49 -14.81 8.50
N VAL A 82 0.63 -13.53 8.14
CA VAL A 82 1.94 -12.96 7.78
C VAL A 82 2.88 -12.91 8.99
N ARG A 83 2.38 -12.54 10.18
CA ARG A 83 3.19 -12.57 11.43
C ARG A 83 3.71 -13.97 11.72
N GLU A 84 2.86 -14.99 11.71
CA GLU A 84 3.25 -16.38 11.99
C GLU A 84 4.26 -16.91 10.98
N LYS A 85 4.06 -16.59 9.69
CA LYS A 85 4.98 -16.97 8.61
C LYS A 85 6.39 -16.45 8.88
N TRP A 86 6.53 -15.18 9.28
CA TRP A 86 7.82 -14.56 9.56
C TRP A 86 8.38 -14.92 10.94
N GLN A 87 7.53 -15.18 11.92
CA GLN A 87 7.94 -15.66 13.25
C GLN A 87 8.67 -17.00 13.15
N LYS A 88 8.24 -17.90 12.26
CA LYS A 88 8.94 -19.17 11.96
C LYS A 88 10.37 -18.97 11.43
N MET A 89 10.66 -17.78 10.90
CA MET A 89 11.99 -17.37 10.42
C MET A 89 12.77 -16.53 11.45
N GLY A 90 12.21 -16.34 12.66
CA GLY A 90 12.86 -15.59 13.74
C GLY A 90 12.65 -14.07 13.68
N VAL A 91 11.70 -13.58 12.88
CA VAL A 91 11.39 -12.15 12.75
C VAL A 91 10.13 -11.82 13.56
N ASP A 92 10.22 -10.81 14.44
CA ASP A 92 9.10 -10.33 15.28
C ASP A 92 8.39 -9.14 14.61
N LEU A 93 7.11 -9.30 14.28
CA LEU A 93 6.32 -8.34 13.47
C LEU A 93 5.10 -7.77 14.23
N LYS A 94 5.29 -7.42 15.51
CA LYS A 94 4.20 -6.90 16.38
C LYS A 94 3.48 -5.69 15.80
N ASP A 95 4.21 -4.80 15.14
CA ASP A 95 3.65 -3.55 14.60
C ASP A 95 3.27 -3.65 13.12
N LEU A 96 3.17 -4.88 12.58
CA LEU A 96 2.76 -5.10 11.19
C LEU A 96 1.34 -4.57 10.95
N LYS A 97 1.19 -3.87 9.83
CA LYS A 97 -0.06 -3.29 9.35
C LYS A 97 -0.30 -3.77 7.94
N CYS A 98 -1.56 -3.79 7.52
CA CYS A 98 -1.95 -3.96 6.13
C CYS A 98 -2.48 -2.63 5.59
N PHE A 99 -1.80 -2.06 4.59
CA PHE A 99 -2.31 -0.94 3.82
C PHE A 99 -3.10 -1.50 2.64
N PHE A 100 -4.42 -1.48 2.78
CA PHE A 100 -5.38 -1.95 1.80
C PHE A 100 -5.78 -0.81 0.87
N ILE A 101 -5.78 -1.07 -0.44
CA ILE A 101 -6.28 -0.16 -1.47
C ILE A 101 -7.13 -0.98 -2.44
N ASN A 102 -8.36 -0.53 -2.68
CA ASN A 102 -9.24 -1.03 -3.73
C ASN A 102 -9.49 0.09 -4.75
N THR A 103 -9.33 -0.22 -6.02
CA THR A 103 -9.55 0.73 -7.11
C THR A 103 -10.96 0.63 -7.69
N ASN A 104 -11.48 1.74 -8.21
CA ASN A 104 -12.89 1.85 -8.59
C ASN A 104 -13.16 1.29 -10.01
N SER A 105 -12.29 1.58 -10.97
CA SER A 105 -12.54 1.26 -12.37
C SER A 105 -12.31 -0.21 -12.66
N THR A 106 -11.26 -0.81 -12.08
CA THR A 106 -10.91 -2.21 -12.29
C THR A 106 -11.23 -3.13 -11.10
N ASN A 107 -11.65 -2.58 -9.95
CA ASN A 107 -11.81 -3.35 -8.71
C ASN A 107 -10.52 -4.14 -8.39
N SER A 108 -9.37 -3.53 -8.66
CA SER A 108 -8.06 -4.11 -8.34
C SER A 108 -7.77 -3.90 -6.86
N ILE A 109 -7.17 -4.90 -6.23
CA ILE A 109 -6.87 -4.89 -4.79
C ILE A 109 -5.36 -4.95 -4.58
N LEU A 110 -4.85 -4.01 -3.78
CA LEU A 110 -3.48 -4.02 -3.27
C LEU A 110 -3.53 -4.15 -1.75
N LYS A 111 -2.80 -5.13 -1.22
CA LYS A 111 -2.56 -5.27 0.22
C LYS A 111 -1.07 -5.24 0.47
N ILE A 112 -0.61 -4.20 1.17
CA ILE A 112 0.81 -3.97 1.45
C ILE A 112 1.03 -4.19 2.94
N PHE A 113 1.74 -5.25 3.30
CA PHE A 113 2.06 -5.57 4.69
C PHE A 113 3.40 -4.95 5.03
N ALA A 114 3.36 -3.85 5.78
CA ALA A 114 4.53 -3.04 6.09
C ALA A 114 4.45 -2.46 7.51
N LEU A 115 5.59 -2.07 8.06
CA LEU A 115 5.61 -1.40 9.36
C LEU A 115 5.25 0.08 9.23
N ASN A 116 5.65 0.72 8.13
CA ASN A 116 5.59 2.16 7.98
C ASN A 116 5.24 2.62 6.56
N PHE A 117 4.80 3.87 6.45
CA PHE A 117 4.66 4.58 5.19
C PHE A 117 5.05 6.05 5.34
N ARG A 118 5.34 6.73 4.23
CA ARG A 118 5.58 8.18 4.18
C ARG A 118 5.13 8.78 2.86
N MET A 119 4.80 10.07 2.89
CA MET A 119 4.52 10.86 1.69
C MET A 119 5.77 11.62 1.25
N GLN A 120 6.01 11.67 -0.06
CA GLN A 120 7.05 12.47 -0.70
C GLN A 120 6.42 13.28 -1.83
N ASN A 121 6.88 14.52 -2.02
CA ASN A 121 6.40 15.31 -3.15
C ASN A 121 6.84 14.67 -4.46
N PHE A 122 5.96 14.72 -5.46
CA PHE A 122 6.33 14.46 -6.85
C PHE A 122 7.05 15.70 -7.38
N GLU A 123 8.28 15.54 -7.86
CA GLU A 123 9.11 16.63 -8.43
C GLU A 123 8.61 17.08 -9.81
#